data_AF-A0A956BTR1-F1
#
_entry.id   AF-A0A956BTR1-F1
#
_cell.length_a   1.000
_cell.length_b   1.000
_cell.length_c   1.000
_cell.angle_alpha   90.00
_cell.angle_beta   90.00
_cell.angle_gamma   90.00
#
_symmetry.space_group_name_H-M   'P 1'
#
loop_
_entity.id
_entity.type
_entity.pdbx_description
1 polymer ?
#
loop_
_entity_poly.entity_id
_entity_poly.type
_entity_poly.pdbx_seq_one_letter_code
_entity_poly.pdbx_strand_id
1 'polypeptide(L)'
;MHLKRDLGVPDWAVTLEHCMTHFKRDARGRADIVVWSPEDEPLFVVECKAPGVALTDDVLDQALRYHDLVEPEAGVIGLTNGDTTAWYAVEASGGRLARLEHAPRYADLVAGRLPPEVEQEPAAPRPHHLAPTSKDYAILEELGVLGEGSPREHHGYLSNLAGLLYFEDDPDYSGRSGRFSVESTGLRYASFGNAAGGRWPGLYRYFVICDERGDAQVISFAVLGKLLAKNHPKFGNTSGTTMLIVAVDDFDQRHNSLQLDLDKFVTTSGEAMTLWHDGTLTRGKRGRMKNAVVMSWLRSRAPHLVSGSSVMLGSLPVSRPTTWADAETFIYNCIDYALVRDALRREP
;
A
#
# COMPACT_ATOMS: atom_id res chain seq x y z
N MET A 1 22.58 14.32 13.09
CA MET A 1 22.18 15.45 13.98
C MET A 1 21.06 15.05 14.94
N HIS A 2 20.02 14.33 14.47
CA HIS A 2 18.91 13.84 15.31
C HIS A 2 19.36 12.83 16.40
N LEU A 3 20.07 11.75 16.04
CA LEU A 3 20.52 10.71 16.99
C LEU A 3 21.30 11.29 18.19
N LYS A 4 22.29 12.16 17.93
CA LYS A 4 23.08 12.82 18.98
C LYS A 4 22.26 13.77 19.85
N ARG A 5 21.53 14.69 19.21
CA ARG A 5 20.82 15.76 19.90
C ARG A 5 19.61 15.24 20.67
N ASP A 6 18.84 14.37 20.03
CA ASP A 6 17.50 14.01 20.48
C ASP A 6 17.49 12.66 21.21
N LEU A 7 18.39 11.73 20.88
CA LEU A 7 18.49 10.43 21.58
C LEU A 7 19.69 10.33 22.52
N GLY A 8 20.62 11.29 22.46
CA GLY A 8 21.84 11.28 23.29
C GLY A 8 22.90 10.28 22.81
N VAL A 9 22.83 9.84 21.55
CA VAL A 9 23.78 8.87 20.99
C VAL A 9 25.16 9.54 20.78
N PRO A 10 26.25 9.00 21.34
CA PRO A 10 27.59 9.52 21.10
C PRO A 10 28.03 9.36 19.64
N ASP A 11 28.88 10.27 19.12
CA ASP A 11 29.33 10.18 17.72
C ASP A 11 30.13 8.90 17.44
N TRP A 12 30.89 8.40 18.43
CA TRP A 12 31.66 7.18 18.30
C TRP A 12 30.78 5.93 18.18
N ALA A 13 29.54 6.00 18.68
CA ALA A 13 28.63 4.87 18.74
C ALA A 13 27.85 4.68 17.43
N VAL A 14 28.10 5.47 16.38
CA VAL A 14 27.31 5.43 15.14
C VAL A 14 28.16 4.92 13.99
N THR A 15 27.68 3.88 13.31
CA THR A 15 28.17 3.50 11.98
C THR A 15 27.09 3.73 10.94
N LEU A 16 27.47 4.37 9.83
CA LEU A 16 26.60 4.56 8.68
C LEU A 16 26.93 3.51 7.63
N GLU A 17 25.90 3.07 6.91
CA GLU A 17 26.05 2.24 5.73
C GLU A 17 26.87 0.96 6.07
N HIS A 18 26.48 0.28 7.15
CA HIS A 18 27.22 -0.87 7.67
C HIS A 18 26.93 -2.13 6.86
N CYS A 19 27.97 -2.77 6.32
CA CYS A 19 27.81 -3.92 5.43
C CYS A 19 27.40 -5.18 6.20
N MET A 20 26.37 -5.88 5.72
CA MET A 20 25.81 -7.08 6.37
C MET A 20 26.79 -8.26 6.39
N THR A 21 27.78 -8.28 5.51
CA THR A 21 28.83 -9.31 5.50
C THR A 21 29.71 -9.31 6.74
N HIS A 22 29.74 -8.23 7.51
CA HIS A 22 30.47 -8.17 8.78
C HIS A 22 29.81 -8.97 9.89
N PHE A 23 28.49 -9.16 9.83
CA PHE A 23 27.73 -9.98 10.78
C PHE A 23 27.64 -11.43 10.32
N LYS A 24 27.38 -11.66 9.02
CA LYS A 24 27.26 -13.01 8.46
C LYS A 24 27.85 -13.08 7.06
N ARG A 25 28.74 -14.07 6.85
CA ARG A 25 29.35 -14.33 5.54
C ARG A 25 28.27 -14.53 4.47
N ASP A 26 28.47 -13.89 3.32
CA ASP A 26 27.57 -13.90 2.15
C ASP A 26 26.20 -13.21 2.34
N ALA A 27 25.97 -12.57 3.49
CA ALA A 27 24.79 -11.73 3.67
C ALA A 27 24.81 -10.53 2.72
N ARG A 28 23.65 -10.23 2.11
CA ARG A 28 23.50 -9.15 1.14
C ARG A 28 22.96 -7.90 1.82
N GLY A 29 23.32 -6.75 1.25
CA GLY A 29 22.78 -5.46 1.67
C GLY A 29 23.61 -4.77 2.74
N ARG A 30 23.03 -3.70 3.28
CA ARG A 30 23.70 -2.75 4.14
C ARG A 30 22.65 -2.03 4.98
N ALA A 31 22.87 -1.94 6.28
CA ALA A 31 22.01 -1.17 7.16
C ALA A 31 22.43 0.31 7.09
N ASP A 32 21.46 1.21 6.95
CA ASP A 32 21.76 2.64 6.82
C ASP A 32 22.46 3.17 8.08
N ILE A 33 22.02 2.74 9.26
CA ILE A 33 22.65 3.07 10.55
C ILE A 33 22.62 1.87 11.48
N VAL A 34 23.76 1.62 12.13
CA VAL A 34 23.89 0.76 13.32
C VAL A 34 24.42 1.61 14.46
N VAL A 35 23.80 1.50 15.63
CA VAL A 35 24.26 2.16 16.86
C VAL A 35 24.80 1.12 17.84
N TRP A 36 25.95 1.41 18.44
CA TRP A 36 26.72 0.49 19.28
C TRP A 36 26.69 0.89 20.76
N SER A 37 26.82 -0.09 21.64
CA SER A 37 27.00 0.11 23.08
C SER A 37 28.45 0.47 23.42
N PRO A 38 28.73 0.95 24.65
CA PRO A 38 30.10 1.12 25.14
C PRO A 38 30.93 -0.18 25.11
N GLU A 39 30.27 -1.33 25.13
CA GLU A 39 30.84 -2.66 25.07
C GLU A 39 31.09 -3.17 23.63
N ASP A 40 30.87 -2.33 22.61
CA ASP A 40 31.00 -2.64 21.18
C ASP A 40 29.98 -3.66 20.65
N GLU A 41 28.83 -3.76 21.33
CA GLU A 41 27.70 -4.60 20.92
C GLU A 41 26.62 -3.76 20.21
N PRO A 42 25.93 -4.26 19.17
CA PRO A 42 24.88 -3.49 18.50
C PRO A 42 23.70 -3.24 19.43
N LEU A 43 23.25 -1.98 19.56
CA LEU A 43 22.07 -1.60 20.36
C LEU A 43 20.80 -1.52 19.55
N PHE A 44 20.85 -0.91 18.35
CA PHE A 44 19.70 -0.82 17.45
C PHE A 44 20.13 -0.51 16.02
N VAL A 45 19.24 -0.81 15.07
CA VAL A 45 19.40 -0.48 13.65
C VAL A 45 18.38 0.57 13.21
N VAL A 46 18.75 1.42 12.26
CA VAL A 46 17.81 2.39 11.67
C VAL A 46 17.83 2.28 10.14
N GLU A 47 16.66 2.14 9.55
CA GLU A 47 16.43 2.25 8.11
C GLU A 47 15.95 3.66 7.77
N CYS A 48 16.60 4.28 6.78
CA CYS A 48 16.39 5.64 6.36
C CYS A 48 15.84 5.71 4.94
N LYS A 49 14.83 6.56 4.73
CA LYS A 49 14.34 6.95 3.40
C LYS A 49 14.50 8.45 3.20
N ALA A 50 14.41 8.90 1.95
CA ALA A 50 14.45 10.32 1.64
C ALA A 50 13.18 11.04 2.14
N PRO A 51 13.25 12.35 2.44
CA PRO A 51 12.08 13.16 2.79
C PRO A 51 10.93 13.02 1.79
N GLY A 52 9.71 12.92 2.30
CA GLY A 52 8.50 12.66 1.52
C GLY A 52 8.34 11.23 0.97
N VAL A 53 9.25 10.30 1.26
CA VAL A 53 9.04 8.86 0.99
C VAL A 53 8.33 8.22 2.18
N ALA A 54 7.20 7.54 1.92
CA ALA A 54 6.44 6.87 2.96
C ALA A 54 7.23 5.70 3.58
N LEU A 55 7.08 5.53 4.89
CA LEU A 55 7.61 4.39 5.65
C LEU A 55 6.61 3.23 5.52
N THR A 56 6.78 2.43 4.47
CA THR A 56 5.89 1.29 4.15
C THR A 56 6.28 0.02 4.88
N ASP A 57 5.41 -0.99 4.83
CA ASP A 57 5.68 -2.31 5.39
C ASP A 57 6.95 -2.92 4.78
N ASP A 58 7.24 -2.68 3.49
CA ASP A 58 8.51 -3.12 2.89
C ASP A 58 9.76 -2.51 3.58
N VAL A 59 9.64 -1.29 4.11
CA VAL A 59 10.72 -0.61 4.87
C VAL A 59 10.88 -1.27 6.23
N LEU A 60 9.76 -1.63 6.86
CA LEU A 60 9.74 -2.38 8.10
C LEU A 60 10.34 -3.78 7.92
N ASP A 61 9.92 -4.52 6.89
CA ASP A 61 10.48 -5.82 6.55
C ASP A 61 11.98 -5.75 6.26
N GLN A 62 12.45 -4.66 5.64
CA GLN A 62 13.87 -4.41 5.43
C GLN A 62 14.61 -4.21 6.75
N ALA A 63 14.08 -3.38 7.65
CA ALA A 63 14.65 -3.17 8.97
C ALA A 63 14.66 -4.45 9.82
N LEU A 64 13.60 -5.27 9.76
CA LEU A 64 13.51 -6.57 10.42
C LEU A 64 14.55 -7.56 9.90
N ARG A 65 14.75 -7.65 8.58
CA ARG A 65 15.82 -8.50 8.01
C ARG A 65 17.21 -8.09 8.49
N TYR A 66 17.44 -6.80 8.72
CA TYR A 66 18.71 -6.33 9.28
C TYR A 66 18.78 -6.61 10.78
N HIS A 67 17.70 -6.41 11.51
CA HIS A 67 17.60 -6.80 12.91
C HIS A 67 17.97 -8.27 13.12
N ASP A 68 17.39 -9.19 12.34
CA ASP A 68 17.64 -10.64 12.44
C ASP A 68 19.09 -11.04 12.13
N LEU A 69 19.82 -10.18 11.42
CA LEU A 69 21.23 -10.42 11.09
C LEU A 69 22.19 -9.78 12.09
N VAL A 70 21.86 -8.58 12.54
CA VAL A 70 22.67 -7.76 13.45
C VAL A 70 22.48 -8.21 14.89
N GLU A 71 21.31 -8.75 15.23
CA GLU A 71 20.91 -9.20 16.56
C GLU A 71 21.18 -8.15 17.65
N PRO A 72 20.62 -6.93 17.53
CA PRO A 72 20.89 -5.86 18.48
C PRO A 72 20.42 -6.22 19.90
N GLU A 73 21.26 -5.98 20.90
CA GLU A 73 21.00 -6.36 22.30
C GLU A 73 19.70 -5.77 22.86
N ALA A 74 19.36 -4.53 22.48
CA ALA A 74 18.13 -3.90 22.93
C ALA A 74 16.89 -4.38 22.15
N GLY A 75 17.08 -5.12 21.05
CA GLY A 75 16.00 -5.59 20.18
C GLY A 75 15.20 -4.44 19.56
N VAL A 76 15.86 -3.35 19.14
CA VAL A 76 15.17 -2.15 18.64
C VAL A 76 15.49 -1.87 17.18
N ILE A 77 14.47 -1.45 16.44
CA ILE A 77 14.60 -0.89 15.09
C ILE A 77 13.97 0.51 15.01
N GLY A 78 14.57 1.37 14.19
CA GLY A 78 14.04 2.68 13.82
C GLY A 78 13.78 2.77 12.32
N LEU A 79 12.69 3.41 11.93
CA LEU A 79 12.39 3.76 10.55
C LEU A 79 12.22 5.26 10.46
N THR A 80 12.93 5.93 9.55
CA THR A 80 12.81 7.38 9.39
C THR A 80 12.86 7.81 7.94
N ASN A 81 12.09 8.83 7.58
CA ASN A 81 12.23 9.53 6.30
C ASN A 81 12.73 10.97 6.48
N GLY A 82 13.16 11.33 7.70
CA GLY A 82 13.56 12.68 8.06
C GLY A 82 12.41 13.59 8.49
N ASP A 83 11.18 13.32 8.04
CA ASP A 83 9.96 14.05 8.45
C ASP A 83 9.28 13.35 9.64
N THR A 84 9.20 12.02 9.59
CA THR A 84 8.64 11.16 10.63
C THR A 84 9.63 10.07 10.99
N THR A 85 9.56 9.62 12.24
CA THR A 85 10.34 8.48 12.73
C THR A 85 9.45 7.57 13.57
N ALA A 86 9.47 6.27 13.28
CA ALA A 86 8.80 5.24 14.05
C ALA A 86 9.83 4.30 14.67
N TRP A 87 9.58 3.86 15.90
CA TRP A 87 10.45 2.98 16.65
C TRP A 87 9.70 1.73 17.05
N TYR A 88 10.38 0.59 17.00
CA TYR A 88 9.79 -0.70 17.35
C TYR A 88 10.75 -1.51 18.21
N ALA A 89 10.18 -2.21 19.19
CA ALA A 89 10.83 -3.31 19.87
C ALA A 89 10.50 -4.62 19.15
N VAL A 90 11.50 -5.47 19.01
CA VAL A 90 11.47 -6.77 18.36
C VAL A 90 11.95 -7.79 19.37
N GLU A 91 11.13 -8.80 19.65
CA GLU A 91 11.56 -9.88 20.54
C GLU A 91 12.63 -10.77 19.88
N ALA A 92 13.61 -11.21 20.67
CA ALA A 92 14.74 -12.03 20.20
C ALA A 92 14.34 -13.38 19.55
N SER A 93 13.11 -13.85 19.79
CA SER A 93 12.55 -15.05 19.14
C SER A 93 11.86 -14.76 17.80
N GLY A 94 11.85 -13.50 17.34
CA GLY A 94 11.25 -13.03 16.09
C GLY A 94 9.72 -13.01 16.08
N GLY A 95 9.06 -13.37 17.19
CA GLY A 95 7.62 -13.60 17.22
C GLY A 95 6.75 -12.34 17.40
N ARG A 96 7.28 -11.30 18.06
CA ARG A 96 6.49 -10.11 18.44
C ARG A 96 7.20 -8.83 18.06
N LEU A 97 6.47 -7.98 17.35
CA LEU A 97 6.85 -6.63 16.98
C LEU A 97 5.92 -5.65 17.69
N ALA A 98 6.47 -4.71 18.43
CA ALA A 98 5.68 -3.69 19.14
C ALA A 98 6.19 -2.29 18.82
N ARG A 99 5.27 -1.40 18.44
CA ARG A 99 5.59 0.01 18.23
C ARG A 99 5.83 0.68 19.59
N LEU A 100 6.87 1.50 19.69
CA LEU A 100 7.20 2.25 20.89
C LEU A 100 6.52 3.63 20.86
N GLU A 101 6.01 4.07 22.02
CA GLU A 101 5.29 5.35 22.15
C GLU A 101 6.16 6.56 21.81
N HIS A 102 7.45 6.47 22.14
CA HIS A 102 8.41 7.53 21.87
C HIS A 102 9.79 6.97 21.54
N ALA A 103 10.65 7.83 21.01
CA ALA A 103 12.01 7.46 20.66
C ALA A 103 12.80 7.01 21.90
N PRO A 104 13.66 5.98 21.78
CA PRO A 104 14.47 5.49 22.89
C PRO A 104 15.66 6.41 23.16
N ARG A 105 15.98 6.63 24.45
CA ARG A 105 17.21 7.33 24.83
C ARG A 105 18.37 6.34 24.88
N TYR A 106 19.52 6.76 24.38
CA TYR A 106 20.74 5.93 24.35
C TYR A 106 21.09 5.36 25.74
N ALA A 107 21.10 6.23 26.76
CA ALA A 107 21.42 5.82 28.13
C ALA A 107 20.39 4.85 28.74
N ASP A 108 19.14 4.87 28.28
CA ASP A 108 18.13 3.92 28.73
C ASP A 108 18.31 2.56 28.06
N LEU A 109 18.59 2.54 26.74
CA LEU A 109 18.89 1.29 26.02
C LEU A 109 20.12 0.59 26.57
N VAL A 110 21.21 1.33 26.83
CA VAL A 110 22.43 0.78 27.47
C VAL A 110 22.11 0.18 28.84
N ALA A 111 21.13 0.74 29.55
CA ALA A 111 20.70 0.23 30.84
C ALA A 111 19.58 -0.83 30.76
N GLY A 112 19.29 -1.35 29.56
CA GLY A 112 18.27 -2.37 29.33
C GLY A 112 16.83 -1.90 29.51
N ARG A 113 16.57 -0.59 29.37
CA ARG A 113 15.23 0.00 29.52
C ARG A 113 14.66 0.43 28.18
N LEU A 114 13.50 -0.11 27.84
CA LEU A 114 12.73 0.27 26.65
C LEU A 114 11.67 1.33 27.00
N PRO A 115 11.34 2.23 26.05
CA PRO A 115 10.10 3.00 26.11
C PRO A 115 8.86 2.11 26.26
N PRO A 116 7.75 2.65 26.78
CA PRO A 116 6.46 1.97 26.71
C PRO A 116 6.08 1.64 25.26
N GLU A 117 5.38 0.53 25.09
CA GLU A 117 4.76 0.15 23.83
C GLU A 117 3.47 0.96 23.63
N VAL A 118 3.17 1.33 22.38
CA VAL A 118 1.90 1.96 22.03
C VAL A 118 0.77 0.99 22.38
N GLU A 119 -0.16 1.44 23.23
CA GLU A 119 -1.36 0.68 23.52
C GLU A 119 -2.15 0.43 22.22
N GLN A 120 -2.49 -0.84 21.96
CA GLN A 120 -3.26 -1.18 20.77
C GLN A 120 -4.70 -0.69 20.96
N GLU A 121 -5.08 0.35 20.21
CA GLU A 121 -6.47 0.74 20.11
C GLU A 121 -7.28 -0.36 19.41
N PRO A 122 -8.55 -0.56 19.80
CA PRO A 122 -9.43 -1.46 19.08
C PRO A 122 -9.57 -1.00 17.62
N ALA A 123 -9.68 -1.96 16.70
CA ALA A 123 -9.87 -1.67 15.29
C ALA A 123 -11.04 -0.69 15.09
N ALA A 124 -10.80 0.36 14.29
CA ALA A 124 -11.84 1.33 13.98
C ALA A 124 -13.04 0.64 13.32
N PRO A 125 -14.29 1.03 13.67
CA PRO A 125 -15.46 0.44 13.05
C PRO A 125 -15.55 0.83 11.57
N ARG A 126 -16.17 -0.04 10.76
CA ARG A 126 -16.47 0.26 9.35
C ARG A 126 -17.25 1.58 9.22
N PRO A 127 -16.76 2.56 8.44
CA PRO A 127 -17.45 3.83 8.26
C PRO A 127 -18.87 3.66 7.71
N HIS A 128 -19.82 4.40 8.27
CA HIS A 128 -21.21 4.38 7.81
C HIS A 128 -21.32 5.06 6.43
N HIS A 129 -21.81 4.35 5.42
CA HIS A 129 -21.77 4.81 4.02
C HIS A 129 -23.06 5.52 3.57
N LEU A 130 -24.23 5.18 4.12
CA LEU A 130 -25.50 5.83 3.75
C LEU A 130 -25.64 7.24 4.33
N ALA A 131 -25.07 7.44 5.52
CA ALA A 131 -25.10 8.70 6.24
C ALA A 131 -23.80 8.83 7.06
N PRO A 132 -22.67 9.16 6.43
CA PRO A 132 -21.40 9.28 7.14
C PRO A 132 -21.46 10.46 8.13
N THR A 133 -21.12 10.19 9.38
CA THR A 133 -20.96 11.18 10.46
C THR A 133 -19.56 11.79 10.43
N SER A 134 -19.29 12.80 11.26
CA SER A 134 -17.94 13.37 11.40
C SER A 134 -16.90 12.34 11.83
N LYS A 135 -17.28 11.32 12.62
CA LYS A 135 -16.37 10.24 13.02
C LYS A 135 -16.01 9.34 11.83
N ASP A 136 -16.99 9.03 10.99
CA ASP A 136 -16.77 8.26 9.76
C ASP A 136 -15.82 9.01 8.82
N TYR A 137 -15.99 10.34 8.69
CA TYR A 137 -15.07 11.18 7.92
C TYR A 137 -13.66 11.21 8.48
N ALA A 138 -13.49 11.26 9.81
CA ALA A 138 -12.17 11.22 10.42
C ALA A 138 -11.42 9.91 10.08
N ILE A 139 -12.12 8.77 10.12
CA ILE A 139 -11.55 7.47 9.72
C ILE A 139 -11.14 7.49 8.24
N LEU A 140 -12.02 7.98 7.36
CA LEU A 140 -11.74 8.04 5.91
C LEU A 140 -10.59 9.01 5.58
N GLU A 141 -10.45 10.10 6.35
CA GLU A 141 -9.36 11.07 6.23
C GLU A 141 -8.03 10.48 6.70
N GLU A 142 -8.01 9.81 7.84
CA GLU A 142 -6.83 9.10 8.37
C GLU A 142 -6.33 8.03 7.38
N LEU A 143 -7.25 7.29 6.76
CA LEU A 143 -6.93 6.31 5.73
C LEU A 143 -6.60 6.93 4.36
N GLY A 144 -6.75 8.25 4.20
CA GLY A 144 -6.48 8.96 2.94
C GLY A 144 -7.42 8.58 1.79
N VAL A 145 -8.66 8.17 2.09
CA VAL A 145 -9.61 7.61 1.12
C VAL A 145 -10.19 8.68 0.21
N LEU A 146 -10.67 9.79 0.78
CA LEU A 146 -11.45 10.79 0.05
C LEU A 146 -10.52 11.86 -0.53
N GLY A 147 -10.52 12.00 -1.85
CA GLY A 147 -9.88 13.13 -2.50
C GLY A 147 -10.66 14.43 -2.24
N GLU A 148 -9.95 15.51 -1.90
CA GLU A 148 -10.54 16.81 -1.52
C GLU A 148 -11.49 17.41 -2.57
N GLY A 149 -11.34 17.04 -3.84
CA GLY A 149 -12.19 17.51 -4.94
C GLY A 149 -13.35 16.57 -5.29
N SER A 150 -13.52 15.47 -4.57
CA SER A 150 -14.60 14.51 -4.81
C SER A 150 -15.95 15.12 -4.38
N PRO A 151 -16.99 15.08 -5.22
CA PRO A 151 -18.32 15.57 -4.86
C PRO A 151 -18.91 14.87 -3.63
N ARG A 152 -19.58 15.64 -2.77
CA ARG A 152 -20.20 15.12 -1.53
C ARG A 152 -21.19 13.99 -1.79
N GLU A 153 -21.90 14.05 -2.91
CA GLU A 153 -22.85 13.01 -3.36
C GLU A 153 -22.18 11.66 -3.68
N HIS A 154 -20.87 11.64 -3.94
CA HIS A 154 -20.11 10.42 -4.19
C HIS A 154 -19.64 9.74 -2.90
N HIS A 155 -19.54 10.48 -1.79
CA HIS A 155 -18.91 10.00 -0.56
C HIS A 155 -19.56 8.74 -0.01
N GLY A 156 -20.86 8.53 -0.24
CA GLY A 156 -21.54 7.32 0.22
C GLY A 156 -20.99 6.06 -0.45
N TYR A 157 -20.96 6.01 -1.79
CA TYR A 157 -20.44 4.83 -2.47
C TYR A 157 -18.91 4.69 -2.33
N LEU A 158 -18.18 5.80 -2.22
CA LEU A 158 -16.74 5.79 -1.94
C LEU A 158 -16.45 5.18 -0.57
N SER A 159 -17.21 5.60 0.45
CA SER A 159 -17.16 5.03 1.80
C SER A 159 -17.53 3.54 1.79
N ASN A 160 -18.53 3.13 1.00
CA ASN A 160 -18.90 1.72 0.91
C ASN A 160 -17.79 0.86 0.30
N LEU A 161 -17.13 1.35 -0.75
CA LEU A 161 -16.00 0.66 -1.40
C LEU A 161 -14.77 0.60 -0.49
N ALA A 162 -14.45 1.68 0.23
CA ALA A 162 -13.41 1.66 1.26
C ALA A 162 -13.76 0.70 2.41
N GLY A 163 -15.03 0.67 2.81
CA GLY A 163 -15.59 -0.29 3.77
C GLY A 163 -15.33 -1.74 3.36
N LEU A 164 -15.60 -2.08 2.09
CA LEU A 164 -15.27 -3.39 1.53
C LEU A 164 -13.76 -3.67 1.62
N LEU A 165 -12.92 -2.76 1.11
CA LEU A 165 -11.50 -3.05 1.00
C LEU A 165 -10.79 -3.09 2.36
N TYR A 166 -11.17 -2.29 3.34
CA TYR A 166 -10.39 -2.12 4.57
C TYR A 166 -11.04 -2.72 5.82
N PHE A 167 -12.34 -2.92 5.82
CA PHE A 167 -13.08 -3.31 7.03
C PHE A 167 -13.88 -4.60 6.88
N GLU A 168 -14.19 -5.03 5.65
CA GLU A 168 -14.75 -6.36 5.44
C GLU A 168 -13.64 -7.39 5.64
N ASP A 169 -13.76 -8.18 6.70
CA ASP A 169 -12.82 -9.24 7.02
C ASP A 169 -13.45 -10.59 6.67
N ASP A 170 -12.83 -11.25 5.69
CA ASP A 170 -13.03 -12.67 5.41
C ASP A 170 -11.62 -13.25 5.25
N PRO A 171 -10.98 -13.64 6.36
CA PRO A 171 -9.60 -14.10 6.37
C PRO A 171 -9.42 -15.42 5.61
N ASP A 172 -10.51 -16.14 5.35
CA ASP A 172 -10.53 -17.42 4.66
C ASP A 172 -11.04 -17.30 3.22
N TYR A 173 -11.22 -16.08 2.69
CA TYR A 173 -11.67 -15.88 1.32
C TYR A 173 -10.68 -16.52 0.35
N SER A 174 -11.14 -17.61 -0.26
CA SER A 174 -10.49 -18.29 -1.36
C SER A 174 -11.49 -18.47 -2.48
N GLY A 175 -11.04 -18.14 -3.67
CA GLY A 175 -11.88 -18.02 -4.85
C GLY A 175 -11.17 -18.52 -6.08
N ARG A 176 -11.94 -18.85 -7.11
CA ARG A 176 -11.38 -19.25 -8.40
C ARG A 176 -12.16 -18.62 -9.53
N SER A 177 -11.48 -17.79 -10.29
CA SER A 177 -11.95 -17.39 -11.61
C SER A 177 -11.67 -18.51 -12.61
N GLY A 178 -12.25 -18.43 -13.80
CA GLY A 178 -11.90 -19.35 -14.89
C GLY A 178 -10.44 -19.28 -15.35
N ARG A 179 -9.59 -18.40 -14.77
CA ARG A 179 -8.22 -18.11 -15.23
C ARG A 179 -7.15 -18.12 -14.11
N PHE A 180 -7.55 -17.96 -12.86
CA PHE A 180 -6.64 -17.88 -11.71
C PHE A 180 -7.39 -18.21 -10.42
N SER A 181 -6.68 -18.72 -9.42
CA SER A 181 -7.16 -18.70 -8.04
C SER A 181 -6.84 -17.36 -7.40
N VAL A 182 -7.61 -17.00 -6.37
CA VAL A 182 -7.44 -15.79 -5.57
C VAL A 182 -7.54 -16.18 -4.10
N GLU A 183 -6.57 -15.76 -3.31
CA GLU A 183 -6.57 -15.89 -1.85
C GLU A 183 -6.41 -14.50 -1.24
N SER A 184 -7.30 -14.13 -0.31
CA SER A 184 -7.20 -12.89 0.45
C SER A 184 -6.11 -13.03 1.51
N THR A 185 -5.26 -12.02 1.64
CA THR A 185 -4.10 -12.06 2.54
C THR A 185 -4.04 -10.91 3.53
N GLY A 186 -5.07 -10.05 3.57
CA GLY A 186 -5.17 -8.97 4.54
C GLY A 186 -4.78 -7.59 3.99
N LEU A 187 -4.32 -6.72 4.89
CA LEU A 187 -3.96 -5.34 4.60
C LEU A 187 -2.46 -5.13 4.72
N ARG A 188 -1.92 -4.21 3.90
CA ARG A 188 -0.52 -3.76 3.99
C ARG A 188 -0.41 -2.28 3.69
N TYR A 189 0.45 -1.57 4.40
CA TYR A 189 0.78 -0.18 4.06
C TYR A 189 1.88 -0.17 2.99
N ALA A 190 1.54 0.24 1.78
CA ALA A 190 2.41 0.15 0.60
C ALA A 190 2.40 1.43 -0.22
N SER A 191 3.35 1.57 -1.15
CA SER A 191 3.39 2.71 -2.06
C SER A 191 3.70 2.29 -3.49
N PHE A 192 2.71 2.43 -4.38
CA PHE A 192 2.86 2.09 -5.78
C PHE A 192 2.99 3.34 -6.66
N GLY A 193 3.94 3.30 -7.59
CA GLY A 193 4.23 4.40 -8.50
C GLY A 193 3.90 4.08 -9.95
N ASN A 194 4.12 5.08 -10.81
CA ASN A 194 4.28 4.85 -12.24
C ASN A 194 5.50 5.64 -12.75
N ALA A 195 5.89 5.40 -14.01
CA ALA A 195 7.03 6.05 -14.65
C ALA A 195 6.93 7.59 -14.74
N ALA A 196 5.76 8.18 -14.48
CA ALA A 196 5.57 9.64 -14.45
C ALA A 196 5.91 10.27 -13.09
N GLY A 197 6.30 9.46 -12.09
CA GLY A 197 6.85 9.94 -10.81
C GLY A 197 5.82 10.32 -9.74
N GLY A 198 4.54 10.05 -9.97
CA GLY A 198 3.50 10.03 -8.94
C GLY A 198 3.54 8.70 -8.17
N ARG A 199 3.37 8.77 -6.85
CA ARG A 199 3.29 7.61 -5.95
C ARG A 199 1.97 7.64 -5.18
N TRP A 200 1.51 6.47 -4.79
CA TRP A 200 0.27 6.26 -4.05
C TRP A 200 0.59 5.51 -2.76
N PRO A 201 1.14 6.20 -1.74
CA PRO A 201 1.27 5.62 -0.40
C PRO A 201 -0.12 5.49 0.24
N GLY A 202 -0.40 4.37 0.88
CA GLY A 202 -1.68 4.13 1.54
C GLY A 202 -1.83 2.70 2.02
N LEU A 203 -2.97 2.41 2.62
CA LEU A 203 -3.36 1.05 2.99
C LEU A 203 -3.90 0.32 1.76
N TYR A 204 -3.42 -0.89 1.52
CA TYR A 204 -3.83 -1.74 0.41
C TYR A 204 -4.37 -3.07 0.92
N ARG A 205 -5.56 -3.46 0.44
CA ARG A 205 -5.98 -4.87 0.46
C ARG A 205 -5.21 -5.59 -0.62
N TYR A 206 -4.61 -6.74 -0.30
CA TYR A 206 -3.87 -7.50 -1.29
C TYR A 206 -4.37 -8.95 -1.35
N PHE A 207 -4.21 -9.51 -2.53
CA PHE A 207 -4.59 -10.88 -2.87
C PHE A 207 -3.38 -11.56 -3.50
N VAL A 208 -3.14 -12.80 -3.09
CA VAL A 208 -2.26 -13.70 -3.83
C VAL A 208 -3.10 -14.35 -4.91
N ILE A 209 -2.64 -14.25 -6.15
CA ILE A 209 -3.24 -14.96 -7.27
C ILE A 209 -2.25 -16.00 -7.79
N CYS A 210 -2.77 -17.15 -8.21
CA CYS A 210 -2.00 -18.13 -8.95
C CYS A 210 -2.68 -18.35 -10.30
N ASP A 211 -1.92 -18.18 -11.38
CA ASP A 211 -2.42 -18.45 -12.71
C ASP A 211 -2.50 -19.95 -13.01
N GLU A 212 -2.99 -20.32 -14.19
CA GLU A 212 -3.12 -21.73 -14.61
C GLU A 212 -1.78 -22.49 -14.71
N ARG A 213 -0.65 -21.76 -14.74
CA ARG A 213 0.70 -22.34 -14.80
C ARG A 213 1.28 -22.55 -13.40
N GLY A 214 0.63 -22.01 -12.37
CA GLY A 214 1.10 -22.03 -11.00
C GLY A 214 2.01 -20.84 -10.66
N ASP A 215 2.12 -19.84 -11.53
CA ASP A 215 2.91 -18.64 -11.26
C ASP A 215 2.12 -17.72 -10.31
N ALA A 216 2.70 -17.46 -9.15
CA ALA A 216 2.09 -16.62 -8.11
C ALA A 216 2.41 -15.13 -8.34
N GLN A 217 1.43 -14.27 -8.13
CA GLN A 217 1.57 -12.81 -8.19
C GLN A 217 0.73 -12.18 -7.08
N VAL A 218 1.10 -10.99 -6.63
CA VAL A 218 0.31 -10.22 -5.66
C VAL A 218 -0.40 -9.07 -6.38
N ILE A 219 -1.72 -8.99 -6.21
CA ILE A 219 -2.53 -7.88 -6.71
C ILE A 219 -3.02 -7.07 -5.52
N SER A 220 -2.85 -5.76 -5.58
CA SER A 220 -3.21 -4.86 -4.48
C SER A 220 -4.23 -3.82 -4.91
N PHE A 221 -5.20 -3.58 -4.03
CA PHE A 221 -6.31 -2.66 -4.21
C PHE A 221 -6.29 -1.59 -3.12
N ALA A 222 -6.47 -0.34 -3.52
CA ALA A 222 -6.72 0.75 -2.58
C ALA A 222 -7.70 1.76 -3.17
N VAL A 223 -8.54 2.36 -2.32
CA VAL A 223 -9.24 3.60 -2.60
C VAL A 223 -8.46 4.73 -1.93
N LEU A 224 -7.96 5.68 -2.72
CA LEU A 224 -7.10 6.76 -2.26
C LEU A 224 -7.48 8.10 -2.91
N GLY A 225 -7.45 9.16 -2.13
CA GLY A 225 -7.60 10.53 -2.60
C GLY A 225 -6.40 10.98 -3.42
N LYS A 226 -6.63 11.50 -4.62
CA LYS A 226 -5.59 12.18 -5.38
C LYS A 226 -5.30 13.53 -4.72
N LEU A 227 -4.03 13.94 -4.70
CA LEU A 227 -3.66 15.31 -4.31
C LEU A 227 -4.49 16.33 -5.12
N LEU A 228 -5.11 17.28 -4.43
CA LEU A 228 -5.66 18.49 -5.04
C LEU A 228 -4.53 19.51 -5.20
N ALA A 229 -4.32 20.00 -6.42
CA ALA A 229 -3.21 20.92 -6.67
C ALA A 229 -3.54 21.93 -7.76
N LYS A 230 -3.06 23.16 -7.57
CA LYS A 230 -3.10 24.23 -8.56
C LYS A 230 -1.67 24.71 -8.83
N ASN A 231 -1.26 24.67 -10.10
CA ASN A 231 0.07 25.08 -10.58
C ASN A 231 1.24 24.44 -9.81
N HIS A 232 1.08 23.19 -9.35
CA HIS A 232 2.14 22.51 -8.62
C HIS A 232 3.35 22.28 -9.53
N PRO A 233 4.59 22.58 -9.10
CA PRO A 233 5.77 22.55 -9.98
C PRO A 233 6.03 21.18 -10.60
N LYS A 234 5.66 20.09 -9.90
CA LYS A 234 5.81 18.72 -10.39
C LYS A 234 4.54 18.12 -11.01
N PHE A 235 3.37 18.50 -10.51
CA PHE A 235 2.11 17.79 -10.79
C PHE A 235 1.10 18.63 -11.57
N GLY A 236 1.38 19.92 -11.79
CA GLY A 236 0.49 20.84 -12.47
C GLY A 236 -0.82 21.03 -11.71
N ASN A 237 -1.92 20.97 -12.47
CA ASN A 237 -3.27 21.06 -11.93
C ASN A 237 -3.85 19.65 -11.80
N THR A 238 -4.28 19.31 -10.58
CA THR A 238 -4.97 18.05 -10.29
C THR A 238 -6.29 18.34 -9.60
N SER A 239 -7.32 17.58 -9.96
CA SER A 239 -8.70 17.79 -9.49
C SER A 239 -8.98 17.32 -8.07
N GLY A 240 -8.05 16.61 -7.43
CA GLY A 240 -8.31 16.04 -6.11
C GLY A 240 -9.37 14.91 -6.10
N THR A 241 -9.54 14.18 -7.19
CA THR A 241 -10.54 13.10 -7.31
C THR A 241 -10.16 11.86 -6.49
N THR A 242 -11.15 11.05 -6.14
CA THR A 242 -10.91 9.75 -5.47
C THR A 242 -10.61 8.66 -6.49
N MET A 243 -9.58 7.86 -6.24
CA MET A 243 -9.06 6.86 -7.18
C MET A 243 -9.16 5.44 -6.61
N LEU A 244 -9.59 4.49 -7.43
CA LEU A 244 -9.28 3.07 -7.20
C LEU A 244 -7.94 2.75 -7.85
N ILE A 245 -7.01 2.28 -7.05
CA ILE A 245 -5.67 1.85 -7.46
C ILE A 245 -5.65 0.33 -7.48
N VAL A 246 -5.27 -0.24 -8.63
CA VAL A 246 -4.96 -1.67 -8.77
C VAL A 246 -3.50 -1.80 -9.18
N ALA A 247 -2.70 -2.36 -8.28
CA ALA A 247 -1.28 -2.57 -8.46
C ALA A 247 -0.95 -4.06 -8.61
N VAL A 248 0.09 -4.32 -9.39
CA VAL A 248 0.62 -5.67 -9.65
C VAL A 248 2.04 -5.74 -9.14
N ASP A 249 2.34 -6.84 -8.46
CA ASP A 249 3.64 -7.20 -7.92
C ASP A 249 3.92 -8.65 -8.33
N ASP A 250 4.77 -8.82 -9.35
CA ASP A 250 5.16 -10.13 -9.90
C ASP A 250 6.59 -10.53 -9.50
N PHE A 251 7.07 -10.01 -8.37
CA PHE A 251 8.45 -10.17 -7.83
C PHE A 251 9.56 -9.53 -8.68
N ASP A 252 9.34 -9.34 -9.98
CA ASP A 252 10.25 -8.64 -10.89
C ASP A 252 9.92 -7.14 -10.98
N GLN A 253 8.62 -6.81 -11.06
CA GLN A 253 8.10 -5.46 -11.24
C GLN A 253 6.96 -5.18 -10.26
N ARG A 254 6.98 -3.94 -9.73
CA ARG A 254 5.96 -3.40 -8.83
C ARG A 254 5.45 -2.08 -9.39
N HIS A 255 4.21 -2.06 -9.88
CA HIS A 255 3.64 -0.87 -10.52
C HIS A 255 2.12 -0.79 -10.42
N ASN A 256 1.59 0.41 -10.63
CA ASN A 256 0.15 0.61 -10.82
C ASN A 256 -0.29 0.14 -12.21
N SER A 257 -1.12 -0.90 -12.27
CA SER A 257 -1.70 -1.36 -13.54
C SER A 257 -2.92 -0.53 -13.94
N LEU A 258 -3.78 -0.19 -12.96
CA LEU A 258 -4.96 0.66 -13.13
C LEU A 258 -5.00 1.77 -12.08
N GLN A 259 -5.31 2.98 -12.53
CA GLN A 259 -5.70 4.11 -11.69
C GLN A 259 -7.05 4.58 -12.22
N LEU A 260 -8.13 4.20 -11.56
CA LEU A 260 -9.50 4.44 -11.98
C LEU A 260 -10.07 5.63 -11.21
N ASP A 261 -10.44 6.69 -11.91
CA ASP A 261 -11.08 7.87 -11.32
C ASP A 261 -12.53 7.54 -10.94
N LEU A 262 -12.80 7.33 -9.65
CA LEU A 262 -14.09 6.88 -9.14
C LEU A 262 -15.17 7.97 -9.19
N ASP A 263 -14.80 9.23 -9.40
CA ASP A 263 -15.75 10.31 -9.62
C ASP A 263 -16.27 10.33 -11.07
N LYS A 264 -15.49 9.78 -12.01
CA LYS A 264 -15.86 9.70 -13.44
C LYS A 264 -16.46 8.34 -13.81
N PHE A 265 -15.87 7.26 -13.27
CA PHE A 265 -16.04 5.91 -13.79
C PHE A 265 -16.99 5.03 -12.95
N VAL A 266 -17.81 5.70 -12.14
CA VAL A 266 -18.89 5.08 -11.37
C VAL A 266 -20.20 5.72 -11.81
N THR A 267 -21.21 4.89 -12.04
CA THR A 267 -22.59 5.34 -12.24
C THR A 267 -23.47 4.67 -11.20
N THR A 268 -24.27 5.44 -10.48
CA THR A 268 -25.26 4.92 -9.53
C THR A 268 -26.64 4.88 -10.19
N SER A 269 -27.34 3.76 -10.05
CA SER A 269 -28.70 3.59 -10.56
C SER A 269 -29.48 2.66 -9.63
N GLY A 270 -30.58 3.16 -9.08
CA GLY A 270 -31.35 2.44 -8.07
C GLY A 270 -30.48 2.11 -6.86
N GLU A 271 -30.36 0.82 -6.54
CA GLU A 271 -29.62 0.33 -5.38
C GLU A 271 -28.20 -0.16 -5.70
N ALA A 272 -27.68 0.12 -6.90
CA ALA A 272 -26.35 -0.34 -7.30
C ALA A 272 -25.47 0.79 -7.84
N MET A 273 -24.16 0.67 -7.58
CA MET A 273 -23.11 1.36 -8.30
C MET A 273 -22.50 0.42 -9.34
N THR A 274 -22.33 0.89 -10.57
CA THR A 274 -21.63 0.17 -11.63
C THR A 274 -20.29 0.85 -11.90
N LEU A 275 -19.21 0.07 -11.78
CA LEU A 275 -17.85 0.51 -12.06
C LEU A 275 -17.46 0.08 -13.48
N TRP A 276 -16.98 1.03 -14.26
CA TRP A 276 -16.61 0.80 -15.66
C TRP A 276 -15.36 1.58 -16.04
N HIS A 277 -14.78 1.34 -17.23
CA HIS A 277 -13.63 2.09 -17.70
C HIS A 277 -13.65 2.21 -19.23
N ASP A 278 -13.02 3.26 -19.79
CA ASP A 278 -13.08 3.59 -21.23
C ASP A 278 -11.94 2.97 -22.07
N GLY A 279 -11.17 2.05 -21.47
CA GLY A 279 -10.01 1.42 -22.11
C GLY A 279 -8.77 2.33 -22.23
N THR A 280 -8.75 3.51 -21.62
CA THR A 280 -7.55 4.36 -21.64
C THR A 280 -6.34 3.69 -20.98
N LEU A 281 -5.25 3.59 -21.74
CA LEU A 281 -4.01 2.95 -21.32
C LEU A 281 -2.81 3.78 -21.76
N THR A 282 -1.85 4.00 -20.86
CA THR A 282 -0.56 4.64 -21.14
C THR A 282 0.54 3.60 -21.08
N ARG A 283 1.43 3.59 -22.08
CA ARG A 283 2.59 2.70 -22.20
C ARG A 283 3.87 3.45 -21.82
N GLY A 284 3.98 3.83 -20.55
CA GLY A 284 5.14 4.55 -20.01
C GLY A 284 5.52 5.78 -20.87
N LYS A 285 6.80 5.89 -21.24
CA LYS A 285 7.32 6.98 -22.07
C LYS A 285 6.80 6.96 -23.52
N ARG A 286 6.19 5.87 -23.98
CA ARG A 286 5.60 5.76 -25.34
C ARG A 286 4.21 6.42 -25.43
N GLY A 287 3.73 7.01 -24.33
CA GLY A 287 2.50 7.79 -24.30
C GLY A 287 1.23 6.94 -24.30
N ARG A 288 0.10 7.60 -24.57
CA ARG A 288 -1.24 7.01 -24.57
C ARG A 288 -1.41 6.09 -25.79
N MET A 289 -1.91 4.88 -25.54
CA MET A 289 -2.30 3.95 -26.60
C MET A 289 -3.68 4.33 -27.16
N LYS A 290 -3.90 4.11 -28.46
CA LYS A 290 -5.23 4.29 -29.07
C LYS A 290 -6.23 3.34 -28.39
N ASN A 291 -7.33 3.88 -27.87
CA ASN A 291 -8.34 3.07 -27.17
C ASN A 291 -8.86 1.91 -28.06
N ALA A 292 -8.97 2.09 -29.38
CA ALA A 292 -9.38 1.02 -30.30
C ALA A 292 -8.46 -0.23 -30.24
N VAL A 293 -7.14 -0.03 -30.09
CA VAL A 293 -6.17 -1.13 -29.95
C VAL A 293 -6.40 -1.86 -28.62
N VAL A 294 -6.56 -1.09 -27.53
CA VAL A 294 -6.83 -1.64 -26.19
C VAL A 294 -8.13 -2.45 -26.18
N MET A 295 -9.21 -1.90 -26.75
CA MET A 295 -10.50 -2.58 -26.82
C MET A 295 -10.46 -3.83 -27.70
N SER A 296 -9.74 -3.79 -28.83
CA SER A 296 -9.54 -4.98 -29.67
C SER A 296 -8.81 -6.08 -28.91
N TRP A 297 -7.76 -5.72 -28.18
CA TRP A 297 -7.01 -6.64 -27.35
C TRP A 297 -7.88 -7.27 -26.26
N LEU A 298 -8.65 -6.46 -25.54
CA LEU A 298 -9.57 -6.93 -24.50
C LEU A 298 -10.63 -7.89 -25.05
N ARG A 299 -11.24 -7.56 -26.20
CA ARG A 299 -12.22 -8.47 -26.83
C ARG A 299 -11.62 -9.82 -27.21
N SER A 300 -10.33 -9.87 -27.57
CA SER A 300 -9.66 -11.13 -27.91
C SER A 300 -9.27 -11.97 -26.68
N ARG A 301 -8.93 -11.35 -25.54
CA ARG A 301 -8.35 -12.05 -24.39
C ARG A 301 -9.23 -12.11 -23.15
N ALA A 302 -10.14 -11.17 -22.97
CA ALA A 302 -11.08 -11.10 -21.86
C ALA A 302 -12.41 -10.50 -22.34
N PRO A 303 -13.12 -11.17 -23.28
CA PRO A 303 -14.35 -10.64 -23.86
C PRO A 303 -15.46 -10.37 -22.83
N HIS A 304 -15.47 -11.11 -21.72
CA HIS A 304 -16.44 -10.93 -20.63
C HIS A 304 -16.34 -9.56 -19.96
N LEU A 305 -15.19 -8.88 -20.05
CA LEU A 305 -15.01 -7.53 -19.52
C LEU A 305 -15.61 -6.45 -20.43
N VAL A 306 -15.95 -6.75 -21.68
CA VAL A 306 -16.27 -5.73 -22.69
C VAL A 306 -17.77 -5.68 -22.97
N SER A 307 -18.38 -4.54 -22.70
CA SER A 307 -19.76 -4.23 -23.11
C SER A 307 -19.75 -2.99 -24.00
N GLY A 308 -20.03 -3.18 -25.29
CA GLY A 308 -19.97 -2.12 -26.29
C GLY A 308 -18.57 -1.48 -26.40
N SER A 309 -18.47 -0.19 -26.07
CA SER A 309 -17.22 0.59 -26.04
C SER A 309 -16.58 0.69 -24.65
N SER A 310 -17.14 0.02 -23.65
CA SER A 310 -16.74 0.17 -22.26
C SER A 310 -16.26 -1.16 -21.67
N VAL A 311 -15.36 -1.06 -20.71
CA VAL A 311 -14.89 -2.18 -19.88
C VAL A 311 -15.71 -2.19 -18.61
N MET A 312 -16.48 -3.24 -18.36
CA MET A 312 -17.30 -3.40 -17.16
C MET A 312 -16.46 -4.09 -16.08
N LEU A 313 -16.30 -3.43 -14.94
CA LEU A 313 -15.55 -3.99 -13.82
C LEU A 313 -16.49 -4.70 -12.85
N GLY A 314 -17.68 -4.15 -12.57
CA GLY A 314 -18.66 -4.84 -11.75
C GLY A 314 -19.78 -3.92 -11.28
N SER A 315 -20.71 -4.50 -10.55
CA SER A 315 -21.80 -3.78 -9.90
C SER A 315 -21.83 -4.16 -8.42
N LEU A 316 -21.94 -3.16 -7.54
CA LEU A 316 -21.92 -3.32 -6.09
C LEU A 316 -23.13 -2.64 -5.47
N PRO A 317 -23.70 -3.16 -4.37
CA PRO A 317 -24.83 -2.52 -3.71
C PRO A 317 -24.42 -1.17 -3.11
N VAL A 318 -25.33 -0.19 -3.16
CA VAL A 318 -25.17 1.09 -2.46
C VAL A 318 -26.18 1.29 -1.34
N SER A 319 -27.24 0.46 -1.29
CA SER A 319 -28.28 0.51 -0.24
C SER A 319 -27.88 -0.20 1.06
N ARG A 320 -26.78 -0.94 1.04
CA ARG A 320 -26.26 -1.70 2.19
C ARG A 320 -24.74 -1.86 2.11
N PRO A 321 -24.07 -2.24 3.22
CA PRO A 321 -22.65 -2.54 3.18
C PRO A 321 -22.36 -3.61 2.13
N THR A 322 -21.39 -3.34 1.26
CA THR A 322 -20.89 -4.32 0.29
C THR A 322 -20.09 -5.40 1.03
N THR A 323 -20.35 -6.67 0.73
CA THR A 323 -19.62 -7.84 1.26
C THR A 323 -18.70 -8.45 0.22
N TRP A 324 -17.86 -9.41 0.63
CA TRP A 324 -17.04 -10.18 -0.32
C TRP A 324 -17.86 -10.95 -1.36
N ALA A 325 -19.00 -11.52 -0.94
CA ALA A 325 -19.90 -12.22 -1.86
C ALA A 325 -20.47 -11.29 -2.95
N ASP A 326 -20.76 -10.03 -2.61
CA ASP A 326 -21.19 -9.04 -3.61
C ASP A 326 -20.06 -8.66 -4.57
N ALA A 327 -18.83 -8.60 -4.04
CA ALA A 327 -17.69 -8.03 -4.72
C ALA A 327 -16.87 -9.03 -5.55
N GLU A 328 -17.12 -10.33 -5.44
CA GLU A 328 -16.33 -11.38 -6.10
C GLU A 328 -16.10 -11.08 -7.59
N THR A 329 -17.18 -10.84 -8.34
CA THR A 329 -17.08 -10.55 -9.78
C THR A 329 -16.30 -9.26 -10.04
N PHE A 330 -16.49 -8.24 -9.19
CA PHE A 330 -15.76 -6.98 -9.31
C PHE A 330 -14.26 -7.15 -9.11
N ILE A 331 -13.86 -7.90 -8.08
CA ILE A 331 -12.45 -8.19 -7.78
C ILE A 331 -11.82 -9.00 -8.92
N TYR A 332 -12.46 -10.08 -9.36
CA TYR A 332 -11.96 -10.90 -10.47
C TYR A 332 -11.81 -10.11 -11.77
N ASN A 333 -12.80 -9.28 -12.10
CA ASN A 333 -12.73 -8.46 -13.31
C ASN A 333 -11.63 -7.41 -13.22
N CYS A 334 -11.42 -6.79 -12.06
CA CYS A 334 -10.31 -5.86 -11.86
C CYS A 334 -8.94 -6.55 -11.99
N ILE A 335 -8.79 -7.76 -11.43
CA ILE A 335 -7.57 -8.56 -11.55
C ILE A 335 -7.33 -8.93 -13.03
N ASP A 336 -8.30 -9.55 -13.71
CA ASP A 336 -8.12 -9.95 -15.12
C ASP A 336 -7.86 -8.72 -16.00
N TYR A 337 -8.53 -7.61 -15.71
CA TYR A 337 -8.29 -6.37 -16.42
C TYR A 337 -6.87 -5.85 -16.22
N ALA A 338 -6.34 -5.87 -14.99
CA ALA A 338 -4.97 -5.47 -14.70
C ALA A 338 -3.94 -6.34 -15.44
N LEU A 339 -4.12 -7.67 -15.41
CA LEU A 339 -3.22 -8.64 -16.06
C LEU A 339 -3.24 -8.49 -17.59
N VAL A 340 -4.42 -8.39 -18.19
CA VAL A 340 -4.56 -8.25 -19.64
C VAL A 340 -4.02 -6.92 -20.14
N ARG A 341 -4.14 -5.84 -19.36
CA ARG A 341 -3.53 -4.53 -19.65
C ARG A 341 -2.01 -4.60 -19.59
N ASP A 342 -1.45 -5.29 -18.60
CA ASP A 342 0.00 -5.41 -18.44
C ASP A 342 0.63 -6.26 -19.53
N ALA A 343 -0.03 -7.35 -19.93
CA ALA A 343 0.37 -8.12 -21.10
C ALA A 343 0.45 -7.22 -22.36
N LEU A 344 -0.54 -6.35 -22.58
CA LEU A 344 -0.53 -5.40 -23.70
C LEU A 344 0.59 -4.34 -23.59
N ARG A 345 0.98 -3.92 -22.38
CA ARG A 345 2.10 -2.99 -22.20
C ARG A 345 3.44 -3.62 -22.59
N ARG A 346 3.58 -4.95 -22.44
CA ARG A 346 4.78 -5.73 -22.78
C ARG A 346 4.89 -6.03 -24.28
N GLU A 347 3.80 -5.89 -25.04
CA GLU A 347 3.85 -6.04 -26.49
C GLU A 347 4.78 -4.98 -27.14
N PRO A 348 5.52 -5.36 -28.20
CA PRO A 348 6.55 -4.54 -28.86
C PRO A 348 6.18 -3.09 -29.18
#